data_AF-A0A7X8QU29-F1
#
_entry.id   AF-A0A7X8QU29-F1
#
_cell.length_a   1.000
_cell.length_b   1.000
_cell.length_c   1.000
_cell.angle_alpha   90.00
_cell.angle_beta   90.00
_cell.angle_gamma   90.00
#
_symmetry.space_group_name_H-M   'P 1'
#
loop_
_entity.id
_entity.type
_entity.pdbx_description
1 polymer ?
#
loop_
_entity_poly.entity_id
_entity_poly.type
_entity_poly.pdbx_seq_one_letter_code
_entity_poly.pdbx_strand_id
1 'polypeptide(L)'
;MSASLVKSLKTEIARLARKEIKEALVPLREQLGQAHSNITELKQRVEALERAAERSTPIVAEEPQAVTKRKVRGMAKKGAAVKKSAVAEETAAEAKTWISGKGVRRMRSSMRLTLAEFAQLVGVSSKAVSNWEANETVLSLRKSTKESLVSLRGVGAREARRRLEAMATAVPDEQE
;
A
#
# COMPACT_ATOMS: atom_id res chain seq x y z
N MET A 1 -7.92 60.34 -20.94
CA MET A 1 -8.30 59.14 -21.71
C MET A 1 -9.81 58.91 -21.57
N SER A 2 -10.54 58.63 -22.65
CA SER A 2 -12.00 58.50 -22.62
C SER A 2 -12.45 57.25 -21.84
N ALA A 3 -13.51 57.36 -21.05
CA ALA A 3 -14.04 56.25 -20.23
C ALA A 3 -14.42 55.00 -21.04
N SER A 4 -14.78 55.19 -22.32
CA SER A 4 -15.10 54.11 -23.26
C SER A 4 -13.89 53.21 -23.56
N LEU A 5 -12.70 53.79 -23.74
CA LEU A 5 -11.47 53.03 -24.01
C LEU A 5 -11.05 52.16 -22.83
N VAL A 6 -11.16 52.69 -21.61
CA VAL A 6 -10.85 51.92 -20.39
C VAL A 6 -11.81 50.74 -20.23
N LYS A 7 -13.09 50.93 -20.58
CA LYS A 7 -14.09 49.87 -20.55
C LYS A 7 -13.78 48.79 -21.58
N SER A 8 -13.45 49.15 -22.82
CA SER A 8 -13.12 48.18 -23.87
C SER A 8 -11.86 47.37 -23.56
N LEU A 9 -10.81 48.02 -23.03
CA LEU A 9 -9.59 47.34 -22.61
C LEU A 9 -9.85 46.34 -21.49
N LYS A 10 -10.64 46.70 -20.48
CA LYS A 10 -11.01 45.77 -19.39
C LYS A 10 -11.77 44.56 -19.91
N THR A 11 -12.73 44.76 -20.82
CA THR A 11 -13.46 43.64 -21.43
C THR A 11 -12.55 42.74 -22.26
N GLU A 12 -11.59 43.33 -22.96
CA GLU A 12 -10.65 42.60 -23.81
C GLU A 12 -9.62 41.82 -22.99
N ILE A 13 -9.09 42.40 -21.91
CA ILE A 13 -8.22 41.70 -20.94
C ILE A 13 -8.96 40.50 -20.35
N ALA A 14 -10.22 40.67 -19.93
CA ALA A 14 -10.99 39.57 -19.36
C ALA A 14 -11.28 38.48 -20.41
N ARG A 15 -11.52 38.85 -21.67
CA ARG A 15 -11.72 37.91 -22.78
C ARG A 15 -10.46 37.10 -23.06
N LEU A 16 -9.30 37.77 -23.15
CA LEU A 16 -8.01 37.14 -23.36
C LEU A 16 -7.62 36.23 -22.19
N ALA A 17 -7.75 36.69 -20.95
CA ALA A 17 -7.46 35.87 -19.78
C ALA A 17 -8.29 34.56 -19.76
N ARG A 18 -9.60 34.65 -20.08
CA ARG A 18 -10.45 33.46 -20.19
C ARG A 18 -10.02 32.54 -21.34
N LYS A 19 -9.56 33.10 -22.45
CA LYS A 19 -9.07 32.34 -23.61
C LYS A 19 -7.79 31.58 -23.26
N GLU A 20 -6.80 32.25 -22.67
CA GLU A 20 -5.53 31.65 -22.23
C GLU A 20 -5.76 30.51 -21.21
N ILE A 21 -6.62 30.74 -20.21
CA ILE A 21 -6.97 29.70 -19.22
C ILE A 21 -7.60 28.49 -19.91
N LYS A 22 -8.51 28.72 -20.88
CA LYS A 22 -9.16 27.62 -21.61
C LYS A 22 -8.15 26.84 -22.43
N GLU A 23 -7.28 27.52 -23.17
CA GLU A 23 -6.22 26.89 -23.97
C GLU A 23 -5.26 26.06 -23.13
N ALA A 24 -4.89 26.54 -21.93
CA ALA A 24 -4.06 25.76 -21.00
C ALA A 24 -4.80 24.55 -20.37
N LEU A 25 -6.09 24.67 -20.09
CA LEU A 25 -6.86 23.61 -19.39
C LEU A 25 -7.35 22.48 -20.30
N VAL A 26 -7.61 22.74 -21.59
CA VAL A 26 -8.10 21.72 -22.53
C VAL A 26 -7.18 20.48 -22.61
N PRO A 27 -5.85 20.61 -22.87
CA PRO A 27 -4.97 19.44 -22.94
C PRO A 27 -4.87 18.70 -21.60
N LEU A 28 -4.91 19.41 -20.48
CA LEU A 28 -4.91 18.80 -19.15
C LEU A 28 -6.16 17.96 -18.89
N ARG A 29 -7.34 18.43 -19.32
CA ARG A 29 -8.59 17.66 -19.21
C ARG A 29 -8.56 16.41 -20.08
N GLU A 30 -8.01 16.51 -21.28
CA GLU A 30 -7.83 15.36 -22.18
C GLU A 30 -6.87 14.33 -21.58
N GLN A 31 -5.72 14.78 -21.06
CA GLN A 31 -4.77 13.93 -20.35
C GLN A 31 -5.41 13.25 -19.13
N LEU A 32 -6.24 13.96 -18.35
CA LEU A 32 -6.97 13.37 -17.22
C LEU A 32 -7.96 12.30 -17.68
N GLY A 33 -8.71 12.55 -18.75
CA GLY A 33 -9.61 11.57 -19.36
C GLY A 33 -8.87 10.33 -19.83
N GLN A 34 -7.74 10.51 -20.51
CA GLN A 34 -6.88 9.42 -20.95
C GLN A 34 -6.30 8.64 -19.76
N ALA A 35 -5.87 9.32 -18.69
CA ALA A 35 -5.37 8.66 -17.49
C ALA A 35 -6.44 7.82 -16.80
N HIS A 36 -7.67 8.33 -16.68
CA HIS A 36 -8.79 7.56 -16.14
C HIS A 36 -9.09 6.31 -16.99
N SER A 37 -9.10 6.45 -18.32
CA SER A 37 -9.28 5.32 -19.25
C SER A 37 -8.15 4.29 -19.11
N ASN A 38 -6.89 4.72 -19.05
CA ASN A 38 -5.76 3.84 -18.86
C ASN A 38 -5.84 3.10 -17.51
N ILE A 39 -6.29 3.77 -16.44
CA ILE A 39 -6.46 3.15 -15.12
C ILE A 39 -7.54 2.06 -15.17
N THR A 40 -8.68 2.32 -15.80
CA THR A 40 -9.76 1.31 -15.91
C THR A 40 -9.29 0.12 -16.74
N GLU A 41 -8.64 0.37 -17.87
CA GLU A 41 -8.07 -0.68 -18.72
C GLU A 41 -7.02 -1.51 -17.97
N LEU A 42 -6.09 -0.87 -17.25
CA LEU A 42 -5.08 -1.57 -16.47
C LEU A 42 -5.71 -2.41 -15.36
N LYS A 43 -6.73 -1.90 -14.67
CA LYS A 43 -7.48 -2.67 -13.66
C LYS A 43 -8.14 -3.90 -14.28
N GLN A 44 -8.80 -3.75 -15.43
CA GLN A 44 -9.42 -4.87 -16.14
C GLN A 44 -8.38 -5.91 -16.59
N ARG A 45 -7.23 -5.47 -17.12
CA ARG A 45 -6.11 -6.36 -17.49
C ARG A 45 -5.55 -7.08 -16.28
N VAL A 46 -5.42 -6.40 -15.14
CA VAL A 46 -4.97 -7.02 -13.89
C VAL A 46 -5.91 -8.14 -13.48
N GLU A 47 -7.21 -7.86 -13.44
CA GLU A 47 -8.26 -8.81 -13.08
C GLU A 47 -8.36 -9.98 -14.07
N ALA A 48 -8.23 -9.73 -15.38
CA ALA A 48 -8.21 -10.77 -16.39
C ALA A 48 -7.01 -11.72 -16.23
N LEU A 49 -5.82 -11.17 -15.98
CA LEU A 49 -4.61 -11.95 -15.70
C LEU A 49 -4.70 -12.72 -14.38
N GLU A 50 -5.34 -12.13 -13.37
CA GLU A 50 -5.62 -12.77 -12.09
C GLU A 50 -6.55 -13.97 -12.27
N ARG A 51 -7.68 -13.82 -12.97
CA ARG A 51 -8.57 -14.94 -13.34
C ARG A 51 -7.85 -16.02 -14.16
N ALA A 52 -6.97 -15.64 -15.09
CA ALA A 52 -6.20 -16.59 -15.87
C ALA A 52 -5.19 -17.36 -15.01
N ALA A 53 -4.61 -16.71 -14.00
CA ALA A 53 -3.74 -17.37 -13.02
C ALA A 53 -4.54 -18.40 -12.18
N GLU A 54 -5.72 -18.03 -11.70
CA GLU A 54 -6.60 -18.94 -10.95
C GLU A 54 -7.02 -20.15 -11.79
N ARG A 55 -7.37 -19.95 -13.06
CA ARG A 55 -7.76 -21.04 -13.98
C ARG A 55 -6.59 -21.99 -14.32
N SER A 56 -5.35 -21.50 -14.27
CA SER A 56 -4.16 -22.31 -14.59
C SER A 56 -3.55 -23.01 -13.36
N THR A 57 -4.05 -22.74 -12.16
CA THR A 57 -3.71 -23.48 -10.94
C THR A 57 -4.80 -24.51 -10.63
N PRO A 58 -4.57 -25.83 -10.79
CA PRO A 58 -5.55 -26.81 -10.33
C PRO A 58 -5.44 -26.99 -8.81
N ILE A 59 -6.58 -26.81 -8.15
CA ILE A 59 -7.04 -27.45 -6.90
C ILE A 59 -6.07 -27.39 -5.70
N VAL A 60 -6.26 -26.40 -4.82
CA VAL A 60 -6.52 -26.64 -3.38
C VAL A 60 -7.56 -25.61 -2.96
N ALA A 61 -8.79 -26.06 -2.70
CA ALA A 61 -9.83 -25.24 -2.11
C ALA A 61 -9.63 -25.16 -0.59
N GLU A 62 -9.37 -23.97 -0.05
CA GLU A 62 -9.99 -23.36 1.15
C GLU A 62 -9.90 -21.81 0.97
N GLU A 63 -10.93 -21.08 1.45
CA GLU A 63 -11.45 -19.74 1.05
C GLU A 63 -10.57 -18.47 1.31
N PRO A 64 -11.05 -17.23 1.01
CA PRO A 64 -11.19 -16.62 -0.31
C PRO A 64 -10.22 -15.43 -0.54
N GLN A 65 -9.82 -15.30 -1.81
CA GLN A 65 -9.43 -14.08 -2.53
C GLN A 65 -8.14 -13.34 -2.09
N ALA A 66 -7.01 -13.89 -2.52
CA ALA A 66 -5.79 -13.13 -2.76
C ALA A 66 -5.20 -13.57 -4.10
N VAL A 67 -5.60 -12.90 -5.19
CA VAL A 67 -5.09 -13.23 -6.51
C VAL A 67 -3.72 -12.61 -6.73
N THR A 68 -2.87 -13.46 -7.25
CA THR A 68 -1.41 -13.45 -7.18
C THR A 68 -0.80 -12.84 -8.43
N LYS A 69 0.40 -12.24 -8.33
CA LYS A 69 1.40 -12.36 -9.40
C LYS A 69 2.80 -12.60 -8.84
N ARG A 70 3.21 -13.86 -8.84
CA ARG A 70 4.63 -14.24 -8.95
C ARG A 70 4.72 -15.49 -9.82
N LYS A 71 5.22 -15.33 -11.04
CA LYS A 71 5.92 -16.41 -11.74
C LYS A 71 7.02 -15.87 -12.66
N VAL A 72 8.26 -16.19 -12.29
CA VAL A 72 9.40 -16.43 -13.18
C VAL A 72 10.05 -17.68 -12.54
N ARG A 73 9.83 -18.91 -13.05
CA ARG A 73 10.54 -19.60 -14.16
C ARG A 73 12.07 -19.53 -13.95
N GLY A 74 12.85 -20.59 -13.87
CA GLY A 74 12.66 -22.04 -13.95
C GLY A 74 14.05 -22.70 -13.86
N MET A 75 14.06 -24.04 -13.88
CA MET A 75 15.19 -24.95 -14.13
C MET A 75 16.21 -25.18 -12.99
N ALA A 76 15.95 -26.20 -12.18
CA ALA A 76 16.83 -27.36 -12.11
C ALA A 76 16.03 -28.58 -11.63
N LYS A 77 16.22 -29.67 -12.36
CA LYS A 77 15.50 -30.95 -12.28
C LYS A 77 16.07 -31.81 -11.14
N LYS A 78 15.22 -32.73 -10.68
CA LYS A 78 15.49 -34.06 -10.07
C LYS A 78 15.74 -34.12 -8.55
N GLY A 79 14.92 -34.93 -7.89
CA GLY A 79 15.36 -35.76 -6.75
C GLY A 79 14.56 -35.58 -5.46
N ALA A 80 13.52 -36.40 -5.32
CA ALA A 80 13.14 -37.16 -4.12
C ALA A 80 13.42 -36.58 -2.71
N ALA A 81 12.30 -36.34 -2.02
CA ALA A 81 12.00 -36.81 -0.66
C ALA A 81 12.81 -36.30 0.56
N VAL A 82 12.03 -35.94 1.58
CA VAL A 82 12.37 -35.84 3.01
C VAL A 82 13.06 -34.56 3.49
N LYS A 83 12.20 -33.66 3.99
CA LYS A 83 12.30 -32.84 5.21
C LYS A 83 13.72 -32.65 5.77
N LYS A 84 14.31 -31.51 5.39
CA LYS A 84 15.55 -30.95 5.93
C LYS A 84 15.30 -30.37 7.33
N SER A 85 15.91 -31.03 8.31
CA SER A 85 16.23 -30.49 9.62
C SER A 85 17.22 -29.31 9.51
N ALA A 86 17.37 -28.62 10.63
CA ALA A 86 18.15 -27.44 10.97
C ALA A 86 19.45 -27.14 10.18
N VAL A 87 19.89 -25.89 10.38
CA VAL A 87 21.16 -25.24 9.99
C VAL A 87 21.06 -24.37 8.73
N ALA A 88 20.75 -23.09 8.97
CA ALA A 88 21.29 -21.92 8.28
C ALA A 88 20.86 -20.64 9.05
N GLU A 89 21.26 -20.56 10.31
CA GLU A 89 21.55 -19.28 10.94
C GLU A 89 22.79 -18.68 10.22
N GLU A 90 22.90 -17.35 10.22
CA GLU A 90 24.05 -16.54 9.74
C GLU A 90 24.06 -15.91 8.34
N THR A 91 23.01 -16.02 7.51
CA THR A 91 22.80 -15.04 6.40
C THR A 91 21.42 -14.37 6.42
N ALA A 92 20.61 -14.68 7.44
CA ALA A 92 19.28 -14.12 7.61
C ALA A 92 19.24 -12.85 8.49
N ALA A 93 20.38 -12.32 8.93
CA ALA A 93 20.42 -11.15 9.82
C ALA A 93 20.31 -9.82 9.04
N GLU A 94 20.92 -9.71 7.86
CA GLU A 94 20.99 -8.42 7.14
C GLU A 94 19.81 -8.19 6.18
N ALA A 95 19.26 -9.26 5.56
CA ALA A 95 18.06 -9.16 4.71
C ALA A 95 16.74 -8.97 5.53
N LYS A 96 16.82 -9.05 6.85
CA LYS A 96 15.66 -9.04 7.77
C LYS A 96 15.30 -7.65 8.29
N THR A 97 16.12 -6.66 7.98
CA THR A 97 15.93 -5.22 8.28
C THR A 97 15.02 -4.51 7.26
N TRP A 98 14.76 -5.15 6.13
CA TRP A 98 14.02 -4.57 5.02
C TRP A 98 12.51 -4.79 5.19
N ILE A 99 11.86 -3.85 5.85
CA ILE A 99 10.41 -3.86 6.07
C ILE A 99 9.73 -3.40 4.78
N SER A 100 9.26 -4.36 3.97
CA SER A 100 8.37 -4.08 2.84
C SER A 100 6.92 -3.94 3.30
N GLY A 101 6.08 -3.23 2.52
CA GLY A 101 4.65 -3.12 2.83
C GLY A 101 3.94 -4.46 2.89
N LYS A 102 4.36 -5.43 2.06
CA LYS A 102 3.89 -6.81 2.13
C LYS A 102 4.29 -7.51 3.44
N GLY A 103 5.49 -7.21 3.96
CA GLY A 103 5.95 -7.68 5.26
C GLY A 103 5.10 -7.14 6.40
N VAL A 104 4.75 -5.86 6.37
CA VAL A 104 3.86 -5.22 7.35
C VAL A 104 2.46 -5.85 7.32
N ARG A 105 1.86 -6.03 6.13
CA ARG A 105 0.56 -6.69 6.00
C ARG A 105 0.59 -8.11 6.56
N ARG A 106 1.62 -8.90 6.23
CA ARG A 106 1.77 -10.27 6.75
C ARG A 106 1.88 -10.27 8.27
N MET A 107 2.62 -9.33 8.85
CA MET A 107 2.78 -9.18 10.29
C MET A 107 1.43 -8.87 10.96
N ARG A 108 0.68 -7.91 10.44
CA ARG A 108 -0.67 -7.58 10.94
C ARG A 108 -1.63 -8.77 10.84
N SER A 109 -1.70 -9.42 9.67
CA SER A 109 -2.58 -10.58 9.46
C SER A 109 -2.21 -11.76 10.36
N SER A 110 -0.91 -11.98 10.63
CA SER A 110 -0.46 -13.03 11.54
C SER A 110 -0.92 -12.81 12.99
N MET A 111 -1.10 -11.54 13.39
CA MET A 111 -1.60 -11.15 14.70
C MET A 111 -3.14 -11.04 14.74
N ARG A 112 -3.82 -11.22 13.60
CA ARG A 112 -5.28 -11.04 13.43
C ARG A 112 -5.76 -9.67 13.94
N LEU A 113 -4.98 -8.62 13.68
CA LEU A 113 -5.32 -7.25 14.09
C LEU A 113 -5.97 -6.46 12.94
N THR A 114 -6.88 -5.56 13.31
CA THR A 114 -7.40 -4.55 12.39
C THR A 114 -6.31 -3.52 12.05
N LEU A 115 -6.56 -2.73 11.01
CA LEU A 115 -5.61 -1.69 10.59
C LEU A 115 -5.40 -0.62 11.67
N ALA A 116 -6.46 -0.30 12.42
CA ALA A 116 -6.44 0.68 13.51
C ALA A 116 -5.68 0.14 14.73
N GLU A 117 -5.98 -1.10 15.13
CA GLU A 117 -5.29 -1.81 16.23
C GLU A 117 -3.79 -1.92 15.97
N PHE A 118 -3.40 -2.33 14.76
CA PHE A 118 -1.99 -2.42 14.41
C PHE A 118 -1.29 -1.06 14.41
N ALA A 119 -2.00 0.00 14.00
CA ALA A 119 -1.48 1.35 14.01
C ALA A 119 -1.25 1.86 15.45
N GLN A 120 -2.16 1.57 16.37
CA GLN A 120 -2.00 1.86 17.80
C GLN A 120 -0.77 1.15 18.38
N LEU A 121 -0.59 -0.13 18.06
CA LEU A 121 0.53 -0.94 18.55
C LEU A 121 1.91 -0.42 18.07
N VAL A 122 1.95 0.16 16.87
CA VAL A 122 3.18 0.71 16.27
C VAL A 122 3.37 2.20 16.61
N GLY A 123 2.33 2.88 17.10
CA GLY A 123 2.36 4.32 17.41
C GLY A 123 2.24 5.22 16.18
N VAL A 124 1.46 4.82 15.17
CA VAL A 124 1.24 5.59 13.93
C VAL A 124 -0.25 5.69 13.59
N SER A 125 -0.60 6.48 12.58
CA SER A 125 -1.99 6.58 12.11
C SER A 125 -2.40 5.37 11.27
N SER A 126 -3.68 5.00 11.34
CA SER A 126 -4.27 3.95 10.51
C SER A 126 -4.06 4.23 9.01
N LYS A 127 -4.14 5.49 8.59
CA LYS A 127 -3.86 5.91 7.20
C LYS A 127 -2.41 5.64 6.77
N ALA A 128 -1.43 5.82 7.67
CA ALA A 128 -0.03 5.53 7.38
C ALA A 128 0.17 4.02 7.14
N VAL A 129 -0.43 3.18 7.99
CA VAL A 129 -0.41 1.72 7.81
C VAL A 129 -1.07 1.30 6.50
N SER A 130 -2.22 1.90 6.14
CA SER A 130 -2.89 1.66 4.85
C SER A 130 -1.96 2.00 3.67
N ASN A 131 -1.31 3.16 3.72
CA ASN A 131 -0.38 3.58 2.68
C ASN A 131 0.84 2.64 2.59
N TRP A 132 1.36 2.18 3.73
CA TRP A 132 2.47 1.21 3.76
C TRP A 132 2.06 -0.12 3.14
N GLU A 133 0.91 -0.66 3.50
CA GLU A 133 0.41 -1.93 2.96
C GLU A 133 0.06 -1.84 1.47
N ALA A 134 -0.24 -0.65 0.95
CA ALA A 134 -0.46 -0.41 -0.47
C ALA A 134 0.86 -0.35 -1.27
N ASN A 135 1.97 -0.03 -0.61
CA ASN A 135 3.29 0.07 -1.25
C ASN A 135 4.05 -1.26 -1.11
N GLU A 136 4.12 -2.03 -2.19
CA GLU A 136 4.83 -3.32 -2.20
C GLU A 136 6.36 -3.19 -2.22
N THR A 137 6.85 -1.98 -2.48
CA THR A 137 8.24 -1.61 -2.32
C THR A 137 8.57 -1.42 -0.85
N VAL A 138 9.69 -0.77 -0.60
CA VAL A 138 10.36 -0.91 0.67
C VAL A 138 10.29 0.41 1.35
N LEU A 139 9.78 0.34 2.56
CA LEU A 139 9.37 1.50 3.30
C LEU A 139 10.60 2.16 3.91
N SER A 140 10.88 3.38 3.47
CA SER A 140 11.76 4.28 4.20
C SER A 140 11.01 4.82 5.42
N LEU A 141 11.08 4.06 6.52
CA LEU A 141 10.45 4.40 7.80
C LEU A 141 11.40 5.20 8.70
N ARG A 142 10.81 6.01 9.60
CA ARG A 142 11.55 6.67 10.70
C ARG A 142 12.20 5.62 11.61
N LYS A 143 13.33 5.96 12.25
CA LYS A 143 14.09 5.05 13.13
C LYS A 143 13.21 4.43 14.23
N SER A 144 12.45 5.27 14.94
CA SER A 144 11.53 4.83 15.99
C SER A 144 10.48 3.83 15.49
N THR A 145 9.87 4.10 14.33
CA THR A 145 8.87 3.20 13.74
C THR A 145 9.49 1.87 13.31
N LYS A 146 10.73 1.88 12.81
CA LYS A 146 11.46 0.64 12.48
C LYS A 146 11.71 -0.18 13.74
N GLU A 147 12.13 0.46 14.82
CA GLU A 147 12.37 -0.20 16.11
C GLU A 147 11.08 -0.84 16.66
N SER A 148 9.95 -0.13 16.63
CA SER A 148 8.64 -0.69 17.01
C SER A 148 8.28 -1.91 16.15
N LEU A 149 8.45 -1.83 14.82
CA LEU A 149 8.14 -2.93 13.91
C LEU A 149 9.07 -4.14 14.10
N VAL A 150 10.36 -3.91 14.39
CA VAL A 150 11.32 -4.96 14.70
C VAL A 150 10.98 -5.63 16.03
N SER A 151 10.55 -4.85 17.04
CA SER A 151 10.14 -5.35 18.36
C SER A 151 8.86 -6.19 18.31
N LEU A 152 8.03 -5.98 17.29
CA LEU A 152 6.83 -6.78 17.02
C LEU A 152 7.14 -8.06 16.24
N ARG A 153 8.37 -8.24 15.75
CA ARG A 153 8.75 -9.41 14.96
C ARG A 153 8.86 -10.65 15.85
N GLY A 154 7.86 -11.53 15.79
CA GLY A 154 7.80 -12.76 16.58
C GLY A 154 6.77 -12.74 17.71
N VAL A 155 6.09 -11.61 17.89
CA VAL A 155 4.98 -11.47 18.83
C VAL A 155 3.75 -12.21 18.29
N GLY A 156 3.15 -13.06 19.11
CA GLY A 156 1.95 -13.81 18.74
C GLY A 156 0.67 -12.97 18.86
N ALA A 157 -0.42 -13.40 18.21
CA ALA A 157 -1.71 -12.71 18.23
C ALA A 157 -2.25 -12.45 19.66
N ARG A 158 -2.03 -13.39 20.59
CA ARG A 158 -2.44 -13.26 22.00
C ARG A 158 -1.69 -12.14 22.71
N GLU A 159 -0.39 -12.06 22.48
CA GLU A 159 0.46 -11.06 23.12
C GLU A 159 0.24 -9.67 22.49
N ALA A 160 0.01 -9.60 21.18
CA ALA A 160 -0.32 -8.35 20.50
C ALA A 160 -1.65 -7.76 21.01
N ARG A 161 -2.67 -8.60 21.24
CA ARG A 161 -3.94 -8.18 21.86
C ARG A 161 -3.77 -7.75 23.31
N ARG A 162 -3.00 -8.50 24.11
CA ARG A 162 -2.67 -8.10 25.48
C ARG A 162 -1.95 -6.74 25.54
N ARG A 163 -1.06 -6.46 24.59
CA ARG A 163 -0.38 -5.15 24.49
C ARG A 163 -1.38 -4.04 24.13
N LEU A 164 -2.34 -4.31 23.25
CA LEU A 164 -3.40 -3.35 22.93
C LEU A 164 -4.34 -3.11 24.10
N GLU A 165 -4.73 -4.15 24.84
CA GLU A 165 -5.54 -4.04 26.06
C GLU A 165 -4.79 -3.30 27.17
N ALA A 166 -3.49 -3.52 27.31
CA ALA A 166 -2.64 -2.77 28.24
C ALA A 166 -2.50 -1.29 27.83
N MET A 167 -2.45 -0.99 26.53
CA MET A 167 -2.46 0.39 26.03
C MET A 167 -3.84 1.04 26.16
N ALA A 168 -4.93 0.28 26.01
CA ALA A 168 -6.29 0.76 26.19
C ALA A 168 -6.61 1.05 27.67
N THR A 169 -6.09 0.24 28.60
CA THR A 169 -6.24 0.48 30.05
C THR A 169 -5.30 1.57 30.57
N ALA A 170 -4.18 1.85 29.88
CA ALA A 170 -3.27 2.95 30.18
C ALA A 170 -3.72 4.31 29.61
N VAL A 171 -4.84 4.36 28.88
CA VAL A 171 -5.52 5.61 28.51
C VAL A 171 -6.84 5.67 29.29
N PRO A 172 -6.84 6.03 30.59
CA PRO A 172 -8.05 6.55 31.22
C PRO A 172 -8.43 7.85 30.52
N ASP A 173 -9.72 8.03 30.29
CA ASP A 173 -10.33 9.25 29.79
C ASP A 173 -9.85 10.50 30.56
N GLU A 174 -8.84 11.21 30.03
CA GLU A 174 -8.59 12.62 30.38
C GLU A 174 -9.26 13.51 29.33
N GLN A 175 -10.59 13.56 29.40
CA GLN A 175 -11.42 14.60 28.77
C GLN A 175 -12.69 14.81 29.62
N GLU A 176 -12.58 15.52 30.75
CA GLU A 176 -13.55 16.57 31.15
C GLU A 176 -12.78 17.74 31.79
#